data_AF-A0A212EQ35-F1
#
_entry.id   AF-A0A212EQ35-F1
#
_cell.length_a   1.000
_cell.length_b   1.000
_cell.length_c   1.000
_cell.angle_alpha   90.00
_cell.angle_beta   90.00
_cell.angle_gamma   90.00
#
_symmetry.space_group_name_H-M   'P 1'
#
loop_
_entity.id
_entity.type
_entity.pdbx_description
1 polymer ?
#
loop_
_entity_poly.entity_id
_entity_poly.type
_entity_poly.pdbx_seq_one_letter_code
_entity_poly.pdbx_strand_id
1 'polypeptide(L)'
;MTKTLEKFGLGYCDLPTMLWNIEVLLRVLTIRVNRQFNKRIPWIFYVITIFTGLCYFYSYMLSTVWYVFVRCRETGDYVNAIIAISLSMCSVTCVPKIFYMKYYR
;
A
#
# COMPACT_ATOMS: atom_id res chain seq x y z
N MET A 1 8.20 14.72 -19.68
CA MET A 1 7.97 14.41 -18.25
C MET A 1 7.06 15.45 -17.59
N THR A 2 7.26 16.74 -17.85
CA THR A 2 6.47 17.87 -17.33
C THR A 2 5.00 17.90 -17.79
N LYS A 3 4.71 17.70 -19.09
CA LYS A 3 3.31 17.65 -19.61
C LYS A 3 2.45 16.52 -19.02
N THR A 4 3.07 15.41 -18.62
CA THR A 4 2.38 14.31 -17.92
C THR A 4 2.07 14.65 -16.47
N LEU A 5 2.90 15.46 -15.82
CA LEU A 5 2.66 15.95 -14.45
C LEU A 5 1.55 17.01 -14.42
N GLU A 6 1.40 17.82 -15.47
CA GLU A 6 0.27 18.76 -15.62
C GLU A 6 -1.11 18.08 -15.61
N LYS A 7 -1.22 16.86 -16.14
CA LYS A 7 -2.48 16.08 -16.10
C LYS A 7 -2.86 15.56 -14.71
N PHE A 8 -1.93 15.60 -13.74
CA PHE A 8 -2.24 15.34 -12.33
C PHE A 8 -2.79 16.59 -11.62
N GLY A 9 -2.84 17.74 -12.28
CA GLY A 9 -3.38 18.98 -11.73
C GLY A 9 -4.92 18.97 -11.62
N LEU A 10 -5.44 19.79 -10.71
CA LEU A 10 -6.87 19.96 -10.41
C LEU A 10 -7.74 20.43 -11.59
N GLY A 11 -7.12 20.82 -12.71
CA GLY A 11 -7.81 21.31 -13.91
C GLY A 11 -8.46 20.23 -14.77
N TYR A 12 -8.23 18.94 -14.47
CA TYR A 12 -8.81 17.82 -15.22
C TYR A 12 -9.64 16.92 -14.28
N CYS A 13 -10.98 16.97 -14.41
CA CYS A 13 -11.93 16.19 -13.62
C CYS A 13 -12.59 15.04 -14.41
N ASP A 14 -11.91 14.53 -15.44
CA ASP A 14 -12.46 13.45 -16.27
C ASP A 14 -12.15 12.06 -15.67
N LEU A 15 -13.15 11.18 -15.65
CA LEU A 15 -13.02 9.76 -15.26
C LEU A 15 -11.82 9.05 -15.90
N PRO A 16 -11.56 9.16 -17.22
CA PRO A 16 -10.38 8.53 -17.84
C PRO A 16 -9.05 9.05 -17.28
N THR A 17 -8.95 10.35 -16.94
CA THR A 17 -7.74 10.95 -16.37
C THR A 17 -7.52 10.45 -14.94
N MET A 18 -8.59 10.36 -14.15
CA MET A 18 -8.54 9.78 -12.81
C MET A 18 -8.06 8.32 -12.83
N LEU A 19 -8.64 7.49 -13.72
CA LEU A 19 -8.24 6.09 -13.86
C LEU A 19 -6.77 5.95 -14.32
N TRP A 20 -6.31 6.83 -15.19
CA TRP A 20 -4.90 6.86 -15.61
C TRP A 20 -3.96 7.21 -14.45
N ASN A 21 -4.31 8.21 -13.63
CA ASN A 21 -3.53 8.59 -12.45
C ASN A 21 -3.45 7.43 -11.43
N ILE A 22 -4.58 6.77 -11.17
CA ILE A 22 -4.67 5.59 -10.29
C ILE A 22 -3.82 4.45 -10.85
N GLU A 23 -3.85 4.21 -12.16
CA GLU A 23 -3.04 3.17 -12.78
C GLU A 23 -1.53 3.45 -12.64
N VAL A 24 -1.09 4.70 -12.81
CA VAL A 24 0.31 5.08 -12.62
C VAL A 24 0.75 4.81 -11.19
N LEU A 25 -0.07 5.16 -10.20
CA LEU A 25 0.20 4.89 -8.78
C LEU A 25 0.27 3.38 -8.49
N LEU A 26 -0.73 2.63 -8.96
CA LEU A 26 -0.83 1.18 -8.73
C LEU A 26 0.28 0.41 -9.47
N ARG A 27 0.82 0.95 -10.55
CA ARG A 27 1.95 0.36 -11.27
C ARG A 27 3.23 0.33 -10.43
N VAL A 28 3.43 1.30 -9.53
CA VAL A 28 4.53 1.28 -8.55
C VAL A 28 4.42 0.07 -7.62
N LEU A 29 3.19 -0.29 -7.25
CA LEU A 29 2.86 -1.48 -6.46
C LEU A 29 2.71 -2.75 -7.32
N THR A 30 3.08 -2.68 -8.60
CA THR A 30 2.99 -3.81 -9.54
C THR A 30 1.57 -4.34 -9.74
N ILE A 31 0.56 -3.51 -9.47
CA ILE A 31 -0.85 -3.83 -9.65
C ILE A 31 -1.29 -3.28 -11.00
N ARG A 32 -1.93 -4.14 -11.82
CA ARG A 32 -2.50 -3.74 -13.10
C ARG A 32 -4.02 -3.60 -12.95
N VAL A 33 -4.56 -2.39 -13.12
CA VAL A 33 -6.02 -2.16 -13.13
C VAL A 33 -6.56 -2.24 -14.55
N ASN A 34 -6.06 -1.43 -15.47
CA ASN A 34 -6.56 -1.41 -16.85
C ASN A 34 -5.83 -2.44 -17.75
N ARG A 35 -6.57 -3.20 -18.56
CA ARG A 35 -6.02 -4.15 -19.55
C ARG A 35 -5.53 -3.43 -20.82
N GLN A 36 -6.05 -2.23 -21.10
CA GLN A 36 -5.69 -1.45 -22.28
C GLN A 36 -4.28 -0.85 -22.22
N PHE A 37 -3.78 -0.55 -21.02
CA PHE A 37 -2.42 -0.01 -20.83
C PHE A 37 -1.40 -1.14 -20.59
N ASN A 38 -1.18 -1.95 -21.63
CA ASN A 38 -0.26 -3.10 -21.57
C ASN A 38 1.22 -2.72 -21.72
N LYS A 39 1.69 -1.71 -20.97
CA LYS A 39 3.13 -1.43 -20.88
C LYS A 39 3.78 -2.42 -19.92
N ARG A 40 4.90 -3.01 -20.31
CA ARG A 40 5.68 -3.91 -19.45
C ARG A 40 6.12 -3.14 -18.20
N ILE A 41 5.81 -3.69 -17.03
CA ILE A 41 6.30 -3.17 -15.75
C ILE A 41 7.75 -3.66 -15.62
N PRO A 42 8.73 -2.77 -15.45
CA PRO A 42 10.12 -3.19 -15.30
C PRO A 42 10.32 -4.01 -14.03
N TRP A 43 11.23 -4.98 -14.08
CA TRP A 43 11.50 -5.94 -13.00
C TRP A 43 11.84 -5.29 -11.66
N ILE A 44 12.44 -4.09 -11.69
CA ILE A 44 12.80 -3.31 -10.50
C ILE A 44 11.57 -3.06 -9.60
N PHE A 45 10.40 -2.77 -10.16
CA PHE A 45 9.19 -2.55 -9.35
C PHE A 45 8.71 -3.82 -8.65
N TYR A 46 8.96 -5.00 -9.22
CA TYR A 46 8.65 -6.27 -8.54
C TYR A 46 9.51 -6.45 -7.29
N VAL A 47 10.81 -6.18 -7.39
CA VAL A 47 11.75 -6.26 -6.26
C VAL A 47 11.37 -5.26 -5.17
N ILE A 48 11.09 -4.01 -5.55
CA ILE A 48 10.65 -2.97 -4.61
C ILE A 48 9.35 -3.39 -3.93
N THR A 49 8.36 -3.90 -4.68
CA THR A 49 7.07 -4.32 -4.12
C THR A 49 7.24 -5.46 -3.10
N ILE A 50 8.11 -6.44 -3.39
CA ILE A 50 8.41 -7.53 -2.45
C ILE A 50 9.08 -6.98 -1.19
N PHE A 51 10.10 -6.13 -1.35
CA PHE A 51 10.82 -5.55 -0.22
C PHE A 51 9.90 -4.68 0.65
N THR A 52 9.11 -3.80 0.05
CA THR A 52 8.13 -2.98 0.74
C THR A 52 7.08 -3.84 1.43
N GLY A 53 6.62 -4.93 0.80
CA GLY A 53 5.68 -5.88 1.41
C GLY A 53 6.27 -6.57 2.65
N LEU A 54 7.53 -6.98 2.61
CA LEU A 54 8.23 -7.57 3.76
C LEU A 54 8.42 -6.56 4.89
N CYS A 55 8.88 -5.35 4.59
CA CYS A 55 8.99 -4.28 5.58
C CYS A 55 7.63 -3.94 6.21
N TYR A 56 6.58 -3.90 5.40
CA TYR A 56 5.22 -3.66 5.87
C TYR A 56 4.75 -4.75 6.82
N PHE A 57 4.94 -6.02 6.45
CA PHE A 57 4.58 -7.16 7.30
C PHE A 57 5.36 -7.14 8.62
N TYR A 58 6.65 -6.85 8.57
CA TYR A 58 7.49 -6.74 9.76
C TYR A 58 7.02 -5.64 10.70
N SER A 59 6.81 -4.42 10.19
CA SER A 59 6.43 -3.28 11.03
C SER A 59 5.02 -3.38 11.59
N TYR A 60 4.05 -3.89 10.83
CA TYR A 60 2.66 -3.91 11.30
C TYR A 60 2.25 -5.20 11.99
N MET A 61 2.89 -6.35 11.72
CA MET A 61 2.60 -7.59 12.45
C MET A 61 3.62 -7.82 13.56
N LEU A 62 4.89 -8.03 13.19
CA LEU A 62 5.91 -8.47 14.14
C LEU A 62 6.22 -7.39 15.18
N SER A 63 6.40 -6.14 14.76
CA SER A 63 6.69 -5.05 15.70
C SER A 63 5.49 -4.71 16.58
N THR A 64 4.26 -4.74 16.07
CA THR A 64 3.06 -4.47 16.90
C THR A 64 2.84 -5.59 17.91
N VAL A 65 2.97 -6.86 17.51
CA VAL A 65 2.86 -8.01 18.42
C VAL A 65 3.94 -7.91 19.50
N TRP A 66 5.20 -7.67 19.13
CA TRP A 66 6.28 -7.49 20.10
C TRP A 66 6.01 -6.32 21.07
N TYR A 67 5.61 -5.16 20.55
CA TYR A 67 5.34 -3.97 21.35
C TYR A 67 4.21 -4.19 22.36
N VAL A 68 3.11 -4.83 21.93
CA VAL A 68 1.95 -5.11 22.78
C VAL A 68 2.27 -6.15 23.85
N PHE A 69 2.90 -7.27 23.49
CA PHE A 69 3.12 -8.38 24.41
C PHE A 69 4.31 -8.17 25.36
N VAL A 70 5.38 -7.51 24.88
CA VAL A 70 6.59 -7.29 25.67
C VAL A 70 6.56 -5.92 26.34
N ARG A 71 6.41 -4.85 25.56
CA ARG A 71 6.66 -3.49 26.08
C ARG A 71 5.50 -2.93 26.90
N CYS A 72 4.27 -3.06 26.41
CA CYS A 72 3.10 -2.60 27.15
C CYS A 72 2.84 -3.39 28.43
N ARG A 73 3.29 -4.66 28.49
CA ARG A 73 3.18 -5.50 29.68
C ARG A 73 4.14 -5.07 30.80
N GLU A 74 5.34 -4.59 30.45
CA GLU A 74 6.31 -4.05 31.42
C GLU A 74 5.91 -2.67 31.94
N THR A 75 5.34 -1.81 31.11
CA THR A 75 5.01 -0.41 31.47
C THR A 75 3.60 -0.26 32.06
N GLY A 76 2.71 -1.25 31.87
CA GLY A 76 1.31 -1.18 32.33
C GLY A 76 0.45 -0.16 31.57
N ASP A 77 0.93 0.34 30.43
CA ASP A 77 0.30 1.42 29.68
C ASP A 77 -0.56 0.87 28.54
N TYR A 78 -1.82 0.58 28.88
CA TYR A 78 -2.79 -0.05 27.98
C TYR A 78 -3.31 0.88 26.89
N VAL A 79 -3.24 2.20 27.07
CA VAL A 79 -3.74 3.17 26.07
C VAL A 79 -2.88 3.11 24.81
N ASN A 80 -1.57 3.11 24.98
CA ASN A 80 -0.62 2.99 23.88
C ASN A 80 -0.72 1.63 23.16
N ALA A 81 -1.01 0.56 23.91
CA ALA A 81 -1.26 -0.76 23.33
C ALA A 81 -2.49 -0.76 22.40
N ILE A 82 -3.60 -0.18 22.85
CA ILE A 82 -4.85 -0.12 22.08
C ILE A 82 -4.65 0.70 20.80
N ILE A 83 -3.99 1.86 20.88
CA ILE A 83 -3.70 2.71 19.71
C ILE A 83 -2.86 1.94 18.68
N ALA A 84 -1.79 1.26 19.14
CA ALA A 84 -0.91 0.49 18.25
C ALA A 84 -1.64 -0.68 17.56
N ILE A 85 -2.50 -1.39 18.29
CA ILE A 85 -3.32 -2.48 17.74
C ILE A 85 -4.32 -1.94 16.73
N SER A 86 -5.04 -0.86 17.03
CA SER A 86 -6.02 -0.27 16.10
C SER A 86 -5.36 0.17 14.79
N LEU A 87 -4.19 0.81 14.85
CA LEU A 87 -3.44 1.21 13.65
C LEU A 87 -2.99 0.01 12.83
N SER A 88 -2.50 -1.04 13.50
CA SER A 88 -2.09 -2.28 12.85
C SER A 88 -3.27 -2.99 12.18
N MET A 89 -4.40 -3.13 12.87
CA MET A 89 -5.59 -3.80 12.32
C MET A 89 -6.10 -3.10 11.05
N CYS A 90 -6.21 -1.77 11.05
CA CYS A 90 -6.57 -1.02 9.84
C CYS A 90 -5.60 -1.32 8.68
N SER A 91 -4.30 -1.32 8.98
CA SER A 91 -3.23 -1.57 8.01
C SER A 91 -3.29 -3.00 7.43
N VAL A 92 -3.54 -3.99 8.27
CA VAL A 92 -3.65 -5.40 7.85
C VAL A 92 -4.81 -5.62 6.88
N THR A 93 -5.95 -4.92 7.05
CA THR A 93 -7.10 -5.08 6.13
C THR A 93 -6.83 -4.61 4.69
N CYS A 94 -5.82 -3.77 4.48
CA CYS A 94 -5.42 -3.31 3.14
C CYS A 94 -4.69 -4.42 2.35
N VAL A 95 -3.99 -5.33 3.03
CA VAL A 95 -3.19 -6.38 2.37
C VAL A 95 -4.06 -7.36 1.56
N PRO A 96 -5.16 -7.93 2.11
CA PRO A 96 -6.07 -8.79 1.35
C PRO A 96 -6.66 -8.10 0.11
N LYS A 97 -6.98 -6.80 0.19
CA LYS A 97 -7.55 -6.04 -0.93
C LYS A 97 -6.57 -5.94 -2.09
N ILE A 98 -5.30 -5.65 -1.78
CA ILE A 98 -4.22 -5.58 -2.78
C ILE A 98 -3.97 -6.97 -3.40
N PHE A 99 -3.97 -8.03 -2.57
CA PHE A 99 -3.85 -9.41 -3.06
C PHE A 99 -5.00 -9.79 -3.99
N TYR A 100 -6.24 -9.47 -3.61
CA TYR A 100 -7.43 -9.73 -4.43
C TYR A 100 -7.34 -9.01 -5.78
N MET A 101 -6.97 -7.72 -5.81
CA MET A 101 -6.76 -6.98 -7.06
C MET A 101 -5.66 -7.55 -7.95
N LYS A 102 -4.64 -8.19 -7.36
CA LYS A 102 -3.53 -8.76 -8.12
C LYS A 102 -3.85 -10.14 -8.70
N TYR A 103 -4.53 -11.00 -7.93
CA TYR A 103 -4.78 -12.39 -8.28
C TYR A 103 -6.13 -12.60 -8.98
N TYR A 104 -7.17 -11.87 -8.57
CA TYR A 104 -8.55 -12.08 -8.99
C TYR A 104 -9.00 -11.15 -10.12
N ARG A 105 -8.05 -10.79 -10.98
CA ARG A 105 -8.24 -9.84 -12.08
C ARG A 105 -9.12 -10.39 -13.19
#